data_AF-A0A6S7GQ01-F1
#
_entry.id   AF-A0A6S7GQ01-F1
#
_cell.length_a   1.000
_cell.length_b   1.000
_cell.length_c   1.000
_cell.angle_alpha   90.00
_cell.angle_beta   90.00
_cell.angle_gamma   90.00
#
_symmetry.space_group_name_H-M   'P 1'
#
loop_
_entity.id
_entity.type
_entity.pdbx_description
1 polymer ?
#
loop_
_entity_poly.entity_id
_entity_poly.type
_entity_poly.pdbx_seq_one_letter_code
_entity_poly.pdbx_strand_id
1 'polypeptide(L)'
;MAALENIGVEYIQSFLSREGSTIKDLSEHLKEQFPNTTGFSTRSIERFCKENDIRRKGVVSDETLDALVEGAVSQVGPVYGRKMMKGYLESQVGTTIASQHRIAKSLQRVNPDYHQRRVHRTERQTNPIPYHADYFGHKLHIDQNEKLVMYGVTHVCAIDGYSRYITAHSTMPIKNNYIIYDQIFSGSWKRILLDTLRTGVFGTLKRKPKERPSSSNRIKKESAIERLWVEVNARVNYPIKNALQSMEADGSIDMDSEEMKFHVSNVSRKLATLGLENVVRSWNYHPIPGVGKPIEVHAANNRAVQIDPQLVPTAAEAGESYEGLGGQLTLFPSFGADPLANYGDRAESREQQFLNQISIQDIMSQLVNGSDLLFRNAIELFANITRNQLT
;
A
#
# COMPACT_ATOMS: atom_id res chain seq x y z
N MET A 1 0.74 -42.19 17.43
CA MET A 1 1.57 -42.40 16.23
C MET A 1 0.98 -43.52 15.42
N ALA A 2 0.85 -44.73 16.00
CA ALA A 2 0.11 -45.86 15.43
C ALA A 2 -1.22 -45.52 14.72
N ALA A 3 -2.07 -44.68 15.32
CA ALA A 3 -3.33 -44.27 14.69
C ALA A 3 -3.15 -43.47 13.38
N LEU A 4 -2.16 -42.56 13.31
CA LEU A 4 -1.87 -41.77 12.11
C LEU A 4 -1.10 -42.58 11.06
N GLU A 5 -0.27 -43.52 11.50
CA GLU A 5 0.38 -44.50 10.63
C GLU A 5 -0.65 -45.36 9.89
N ASN A 6 -1.73 -45.76 10.57
CA ASN A 6 -2.84 -46.52 9.97
C ASN A 6 -3.68 -45.72 8.97
N ILE A 7 -3.78 -44.39 9.14
CA ILE A 7 -4.46 -43.50 8.17
C ILE A 7 -3.63 -43.35 6.89
N GLY A 8 -2.30 -43.42 7.01
CA GLY A 8 -1.38 -43.34 5.89
C GLY A 8 -0.96 -41.91 5.55
N VAL A 9 0.30 -41.79 5.13
CA VAL A 9 0.94 -40.53 4.73
C VAL A 9 0.20 -39.87 3.56
N GLU A 10 -0.19 -40.65 2.55
CA GLU A 10 -0.85 -40.15 1.34
C GLU A 10 -2.22 -39.51 1.62
N TYR A 11 -3.01 -40.10 2.53
CA TYR A 11 -4.32 -39.56 2.89
C TYR A 11 -4.18 -38.20 3.60
N ILE A 12 -3.27 -38.12 4.58
CA ILE A 12 -3.00 -36.90 5.33
C ILE A 12 -2.47 -35.81 4.39
N GLN A 13 -1.57 -36.17 3.48
CA GLN A 13 -1.05 -35.27 2.46
C GLN A 13 -2.13 -34.79 1.49
N SER A 14 -3.01 -35.68 1.03
CA SER A 14 -4.13 -35.35 0.14
C SER A 14 -5.13 -34.39 0.81
N PHE A 15 -5.50 -34.66 2.07
CA PHE A 15 -6.40 -33.79 2.83
C PHE A 15 -5.81 -32.40 3.02
N LEU A 16 -4.54 -32.32 3.47
CA LEU A 16 -3.85 -31.04 3.68
C LEU A 16 -3.46 -30.33 2.38
N SER A 17 -3.69 -30.97 1.22
CA SER A 17 -3.51 -30.37 -0.11
C SER A 17 -4.77 -29.70 -0.65
N ARG A 18 -5.92 -29.88 -0.01
CA ARG A 18 -7.18 -29.22 -0.37
C ARG A 18 -7.10 -27.74 -0.01
N GLU A 19 -7.63 -26.89 -0.89
CA GLU A 19 -7.65 -25.45 -0.68
C GLU A 19 -8.37 -25.11 0.63
N GLY A 20 -7.78 -24.21 1.42
CA GLY A 20 -8.33 -23.77 2.71
C GLY A 20 -8.21 -24.77 3.86
N SER A 21 -7.78 -26.02 3.62
CA SER A 21 -7.75 -27.06 4.66
C SER A 21 -6.62 -26.87 5.67
N THR A 22 -6.98 -26.91 6.95
CA THR A 22 -6.08 -26.72 8.08
C THR A 22 -5.79 -28.04 8.82
N ILE A 23 -4.71 -28.06 9.62
CA ILE A 23 -4.44 -29.16 10.56
C ILE A 23 -5.56 -29.26 11.60
N LYS A 24 -6.24 -28.14 11.90
CA LYS A 24 -7.40 -28.13 12.78
C LYS A 24 -8.57 -28.84 12.10
N ASP A 25 -8.85 -28.54 10.84
CA ASP A 25 -9.91 -29.20 10.06
C ASP A 25 -9.62 -30.69 9.89
N LEU A 26 -8.35 -31.06 9.66
CA LEU A 26 -7.95 -32.48 9.62
C LEU A 26 -8.12 -33.14 11.01
N SER A 27 -7.79 -32.43 12.09
CA SER A 27 -7.96 -32.93 13.46
C SER A 27 -9.42 -33.17 13.79
N GLU A 28 -10.32 -32.27 13.40
CA GLU A 28 -11.76 -32.39 13.58
C GLU A 28 -12.33 -33.51 12.71
N HIS A 29 -11.99 -33.53 11.42
CA HIS A 29 -12.39 -34.56 10.46
C HIS A 29 -11.98 -35.98 10.91
N LEU A 30 -10.73 -36.16 11.37
CA LEU A 30 -10.26 -37.48 11.86
C LEU A 30 -10.95 -37.89 13.16
N LYS A 31 -11.28 -36.95 14.05
CA LYS A 31 -12.04 -37.26 15.27
C LYS A 31 -13.49 -37.63 14.97
N GLU A 32 -14.10 -37.00 13.97
CA GLU A 32 -15.45 -37.34 13.52
C GLU A 32 -15.50 -38.70 12.84
N GLN A 33 -14.53 -38.99 11.96
CA GLN A 33 -14.47 -40.30 11.28
C GLN A 33 -14.06 -41.45 12.20
N PHE A 34 -13.30 -41.17 13.26
CA PHE A 34 -12.76 -42.18 14.17
C PHE A 34 -12.93 -41.77 15.65
N PRO A 35 -14.17 -41.71 16.16
CA PRO A 35 -14.49 -41.11 17.47
C PRO A 35 -13.86 -41.81 18.67
N ASN A 36 -13.55 -43.11 18.55
CA ASN A 36 -12.96 -43.91 19.63
C ASN A 36 -11.43 -44.02 19.55
N THR A 37 -10.80 -43.33 18.60
CA THR A 37 -9.35 -43.42 18.36
C THR A 37 -8.64 -42.18 18.92
N THR A 38 -7.63 -42.42 19.75
CA THR A 38 -6.80 -41.35 20.31
C THR A 38 -5.61 -41.02 19.39
N GLY A 39 -5.05 -39.82 19.53
CA GLY A 39 -3.85 -39.42 18.77
C GLY A 39 -4.09 -38.52 17.56
N PHE A 40 -5.30 -38.00 17.36
CA PHE A 40 -5.63 -37.00 16.34
C PHE A 40 -5.64 -35.56 16.84
N SER A 41 -4.87 -35.25 17.89
CA SER A 41 -4.68 -33.85 18.31
C SER A 41 -3.91 -33.08 17.24
N THR A 42 -4.12 -31.77 17.15
CA THR A 42 -3.35 -30.89 16.24
C THR A 42 -1.84 -31.09 16.41
N ARG A 43 -1.37 -31.17 17.65
CA ARG A 43 0.04 -31.42 17.99
C ARG A 43 0.55 -32.79 17.52
N SER A 44 -0.29 -33.82 17.58
CA SER A 44 0.06 -35.16 17.11
C SER A 44 0.21 -35.21 15.60
N ILE A 45 -0.71 -34.56 14.89
CA ILE A 45 -0.69 -34.43 13.43
C ILE A 45 0.53 -33.60 12.99
N GLU A 46 0.82 -32.48 13.66
CA GLU A 46 2.02 -31.67 13.38
C GLU A 46 3.31 -32.47 13.53
N ARG A 47 3.43 -33.27 14.60
CA ARG A 47 4.59 -34.14 14.81
C ARG A 47 4.70 -35.20 13.71
N PHE A 48 3.60 -35.87 13.39
CA PHE A 48 3.57 -36.88 12.32
C PHE A 48 3.95 -36.29 10.97
N CYS A 49 3.42 -35.10 10.63
CA CYS A 49 3.78 -34.40 9.42
C CYS A 49 5.28 -34.05 9.38
N LYS A 50 5.87 -33.62 10.50
CA LYS A 50 7.30 -33.30 10.59
C LYS A 50 8.18 -34.54 10.40
N GLU A 51 7.80 -35.67 10.99
CA GLU A 51 8.57 -36.93 10.93
C GLU A 51 8.51 -37.58 9.54
N ASN A 52 7.42 -37.36 8.79
CA ASN A 52 7.20 -37.93 7.45
C ASN A 52 7.43 -36.92 6.30
N ASP A 53 8.06 -35.77 6.57
CA ASP A 53 8.21 -34.62 5.64
C ASP A 53 6.91 -34.24 4.88
N ILE A 54 5.76 -34.43 5.53
CA ILE A 54 4.45 -34.01 5.00
C ILE A 54 4.35 -32.51 5.22
N ARG A 55 4.73 -31.77 4.20
CA ARG A 55 4.59 -30.32 4.20
C ARG A 55 3.13 -30.01 3.95
N ARG A 56 2.48 -29.39 4.94
CA ARG A 56 1.23 -28.63 4.73
C ARG A 56 1.43 -27.83 3.46
N LYS A 57 0.54 -27.91 2.47
CA LYS A 57 0.64 -27.10 1.24
C LYS A 57 0.44 -25.62 1.62
N GLY A 58 1.47 -25.00 2.20
CA GLY A 58 1.96 -23.68 1.84
C GLY A 58 2.85 -23.83 0.60
N VAL A 59 2.32 -24.57 -0.38
CA VAL A 59 1.95 -24.26 -1.78
C VAL A 59 3.13 -24.36 -2.75
N VAL A 60 4.36 -24.05 -2.35
CA VAL A 60 5.52 -24.04 -3.26
C VAL A 60 6.81 -24.57 -2.61
N SER A 61 7.71 -25.15 -3.41
CA SER A 61 9.03 -25.62 -2.96
C SER A 61 9.92 -24.44 -2.52
N ASP A 62 11.05 -24.70 -1.87
CA ASP A 62 11.98 -23.61 -1.50
C ASP A 62 12.63 -22.99 -2.74
N GLU A 63 12.89 -23.78 -3.78
CA GLU A 63 13.40 -23.32 -5.07
C GLU A 63 12.40 -22.42 -5.79
N THR A 64 11.12 -22.84 -5.84
CA THR A 64 10.06 -22.00 -6.40
C THR A 64 9.85 -20.74 -5.56
N LEU A 65 9.91 -20.85 -4.23
CA LEU A 65 9.81 -19.68 -3.35
C LEU A 65 10.95 -18.70 -3.58
N ASP A 66 12.17 -19.19 -3.77
CA ASP A 66 13.35 -18.35 -4.03
C ASP A 66 13.20 -17.62 -5.37
N ALA A 67 12.76 -18.30 -6.43
CA ALA A 67 12.46 -17.65 -7.72
C ALA A 67 11.36 -16.58 -7.61
N LEU A 68 10.29 -16.85 -6.85
CA LEU A 68 9.22 -15.87 -6.61
C LEU A 68 9.71 -14.66 -5.81
N VAL A 69 10.52 -14.89 -4.77
CA VAL A 69 11.09 -13.82 -3.94
C VAL A 69 12.11 -13.01 -4.75
N GLU A 70 12.93 -13.64 -5.56
CA GLU A 70 13.88 -12.97 -6.46
C GLU A 70 13.16 -12.07 -7.47
N GLY A 71 12.15 -12.61 -8.16
CA GLY A 71 11.31 -11.83 -9.06
C GLY A 71 10.55 -10.69 -8.37
N ALA A 72 10.11 -10.89 -7.12
CA ALA A 72 9.50 -9.81 -6.36
C ALA A 72 10.52 -8.74 -5.93
N VAL A 73 11.72 -9.14 -5.50
CA VAL A 73 12.80 -8.19 -5.15
C VAL A 73 13.22 -7.37 -6.36
N SER A 74 13.30 -7.96 -7.54
CA SER A 74 13.61 -7.19 -8.76
C SER A 74 12.52 -6.15 -9.08
N GLN A 75 11.25 -6.43 -8.77
CA GLN A 75 10.15 -5.50 -9.03
C GLN A 75 9.97 -4.39 -7.98
N VAL A 76 10.04 -4.73 -6.68
CA VAL A 76 9.73 -3.79 -5.58
C VAL A 76 10.93 -3.40 -4.73
N GLY A 77 12.11 -3.89 -5.09
CA GLY A 77 13.37 -3.63 -4.44
C GLY A 77 13.58 -4.43 -3.16
N PRO A 78 14.82 -4.43 -2.64
CA PRO A 78 15.21 -5.28 -1.52
C PRO A 78 14.69 -4.77 -0.16
N VAL A 79 14.12 -3.57 -0.13
CA VAL A 79 13.59 -2.91 1.07
C VAL A 79 12.50 -3.71 1.76
N TYR A 80 11.74 -4.48 1.01
CA TYR A 80 10.66 -5.33 1.52
C TYR A 80 11.17 -6.39 2.50
N GLY A 81 10.86 -6.20 3.79
CA GLY A 81 11.08 -7.22 4.81
C GLY A 81 10.10 -8.37 4.69
N ARG A 82 10.38 -9.49 5.39
CA ARG A 82 9.59 -10.74 5.30
C ARG A 82 8.06 -10.58 5.37
N LYS A 83 7.55 -9.58 6.09
CA LYS A 83 6.11 -9.34 6.22
C LYS A 83 5.54 -8.63 4.99
N MET A 84 6.16 -7.54 4.57
CA MET A 84 5.75 -6.81 3.36
C MET A 84 5.97 -7.66 2.11
N MET A 85 7.06 -8.43 2.05
CA MET A 85 7.30 -9.38 0.95
C MET A 85 6.25 -10.49 0.91
N LYS A 86 5.86 -11.04 2.06
CA LYS A 86 4.71 -11.95 2.16
C LYS A 86 3.43 -11.28 1.65
N GLY A 87 3.13 -10.08 2.14
CA GLY A 87 1.95 -9.33 1.70
C GLY A 87 1.96 -9.08 0.19
N TYR A 88 3.10 -8.70 -0.39
CA TYR A 88 3.25 -8.49 -1.83
C TYR A 88 2.94 -9.77 -2.61
N LEU A 89 3.63 -10.87 -2.32
CA LEU A 89 3.43 -12.15 -3.01
C LEU A 89 2.00 -12.65 -2.87
N GLU A 90 1.42 -12.59 -1.67
CA GLU A 90 0.04 -13.03 -1.43
C GLU A 90 -1.00 -12.13 -2.10
N SER A 91 -0.71 -10.83 -2.28
CA SER A 91 -1.60 -9.92 -3.00
C SER A 91 -1.69 -10.23 -4.50
N GLN A 92 -0.68 -10.89 -5.08
CA GLN A 92 -0.68 -11.28 -6.49
C GLN A 92 -1.51 -12.54 -6.75
N VAL A 93 -1.54 -13.47 -5.79
CA VAL A 93 -2.22 -14.77 -5.94
C VAL A 93 -3.50 -14.92 -5.12
N GLY A 94 -3.76 -14.01 -4.18
CA GLY A 94 -4.93 -14.02 -3.31
C GLY A 94 -4.88 -15.01 -2.14
N THR A 95 -3.83 -15.83 -2.01
CA THR A 95 -3.70 -16.88 -1.01
C THR A 95 -2.31 -16.93 -0.36
N THR A 96 -2.19 -17.70 0.74
CA THR A 96 -0.93 -17.84 1.46
C THR A 96 0.05 -18.75 0.74
N ILE A 97 1.17 -18.20 0.25
CA ILE A 97 2.21 -18.95 -0.47
C ILE A 97 3.19 -19.65 0.49
N ALA A 98 3.67 -18.94 1.51
CA ALA A 98 4.68 -19.46 2.44
C ALA A 98 4.63 -18.77 3.81
N SER A 99 5.22 -19.39 4.83
CA SER A 99 5.32 -18.77 6.16
C SER A 99 6.28 -17.57 6.16
N GLN A 100 6.10 -16.62 7.10
CA GLN A 100 7.02 -15.49 7.26
C GLN A 100 8.48 -15.95 7.48
N HIS A 101 8.66 -17.11 8.11
CA HIS A 101 9.98 -17.68 8.36
C HIS A 101 10.63 -18.19 7.07
N ARG A 102 9.88 -18.91 6.22
CA ARG A 102 10.39 -19.36 4.92
C ARG A 102 10.74 -18.18 4.02
N ILE A 103 9.90 -17.14 3.98
CA ILE A 103 10.19 -15.91 3.23
C ILE A 103 11.43 -15.20 3.78
N ALA A 104 11.62 -15.17 5.11
CA ALA A 104 12.83 -14.59 5.69
C ALA A 104 14.11 -15.33 5.29
N LYS A 105 14.07 -16.67 5.27
CA LYS A 105 15.19 -17.50 4.80
C LYS A 105 15.45 -17.31 3.30
N SER A 106 14.40 -17.25 2.50
CA SER A 106 14.49 -16.98 1.07
C SER A 106 15.12 -15.60 0.80
N LEU A 107 14.64 -14.55 1.46
CA LEU A 107 15.24 -13.21 1.38
C LEU A 107 16.71 -13.17 1.80
N GLN A 108 17.12 -13.98 2.78
CA GLN A 108 18.52 -14.09 3.20
C GLN A 108 19.40 -14.73 2.11
N ARG A 109 18.86 -15.69 1.35
CA ARG A 109 19.57 -16.32 0.22
C ARG A 109 19.62 -15.42 -1.00
N VAL A 110 18.50 -14.81 -1.35
CA VAL A 110 18.36 -13.94 -2.54
C VAL A 110 19.10 -12.62 -2.38
N ASN A 111 19.09 -12.01 -1.18
CA ASN A 111 19.77 -10.73 -0.94
C ASN A 111 20.36 -10.65 0.49
N PRO A 112 21.53 -11.28 0.71
CA PRO A 112 22.17 -11.33 2.03
C PRO A 112 22.59 -9.95 2.54
N ASP A 113 23.09 -9.07 1.67
CA ASP A 113 23.58 -7.73 2.04
C ASP A 113 22.46 -6.86 2.61
N TYR A 114 21.30 -6.85 1.93
CA TYR A 114 20.16 -6.10 2.43
C TYR A 114 19.62 -6.70 3.73
N HIS A 115 19.63 -8.04 3.85
CA HIS A 115 19.27 -8.70 5.10
C HIS A 115 20.15 -8.20 6.26
N GLN A 116 21.47 -8.16 6.08
CA GLN A 116 22.40 -7.64 7.09
C GLN A 116 22.15 -6.17 7.41
N ARG A 117 21.95 -5.30 6.41
CA ARG A 117 21.62 -3.88 6.63
C ARG A 117 20.34 -3.71 7.45
N ARG A 118 19.34 -4.58 7.26
CA ARG A 118 18.07 -4.55 8.01
C ARG A 118 18.24 -4.96 9.48
N VAL A 119 19.14 -5.90 9.78
CA VAL A 119 19.44 -6.31 11.17
C VAL A 119 19.99 -5.13 11.99
N HIS A 120 20.69 -4.20 11.34
CA HIS A 120 21.28 -3.02 11.96
C HIS A 120 20.37 -1.77 11.94
N ARG A 121 19.15 -1.85 11.39
CA ARG A 121 18.19 -0.71 11.42
C ARG A 121 17.51 -0.62 12.79
N THR A 122 17.73 0.50 13.47
CA THR A 122 17.22 0.83 14.81
C THR A 122 15.82 1.47 14.83
N GLU A 123 15.15 1.59 13.69
CA GLU A 123 13.79 2.16 13.61
C GLU A 123 12.75 1.16 14.11
N ARG A 124 12.72 0.97 15.42
CA ARG A 124 11.57 0.41 16.15
C ARG A 124 11.29 1.31 17.34
N GLN A 125 10.68 2.46 17.11
CA GLN A 125 10.04 3.19 18.19
C GLN A 125 8.54 2.89 18.15
N THR A 126 8.09 2.14 19.14
CA THR A 126 6.70 2.20 19.58
C THR A 126 6.69 2.85 20.95
N ASN A 127 5.93 3.93 21.08
CA ASN A 127 5.37 4.31 22.37
C ASN A 127 3.85 4.16 22.23
N PRO A 128 3.25 3.03 22.64
CA PRO A 128 1.82 2.82 22.46
C PRO A 128 1.06 3.56 23.55
N ILE A 129 0.44 4.68 23.18
CA ILE A 129 -0.71 5.21 23.92
C ILE A 129 -1.94 4.38 23.45
N PRO A 130 -2.89 4.03 24.32
CA PRO A 130 -4.03 3.20 23.93
C PRO A 130 -4.89 3.94 22.89
N TYR A 131 -4.79 3.51 21.64
CA TYR A 131 -5.72 3.87 20.58
C TYR A 131 -6.73 2.72 20.44
N HIS A 132 -8.02 3.06 20.49
CA HIS A 132 -9.10 2.07 20.43
C HIS A 132 -10.13 2.41 19.34
N ALA A 133 -10.44 1.42 18.53
CA ALA A 133 -11.52 1.38 17.55
C ALA A 133 -12.13 -0.04 17.62
N ASP A 134 -13.46 -0.14 17.52
CA ASP A 134 -14.20 -1.38 17.81
C ASP A 134 -14.46 -2.26 16.58
N TYR A 135 -14.49 -1.64 15.40
CA TYR A 135 -14.81 -2.30 14.14
C TYR A 135 -14.31 -1.45 12.97
N PHE A 136 -14.22 -2.08 11.80
CA PHE A 136 -13.87 -1.37 10.58
C PHE A 136 -14.95 -0.33 10.24
N GLY A 137 -14.50 0.91 10.02
CA GLY A 137 -15.34 2.08 9.78
C GLY A 137 -15.74 2.87 11.02
N HIS A 138 -15.33 2.45 12.23
CA HIS A 138 -15.50 3.26 13.43
C HIS A 138 -14.66 4.54 13.35
N LYS A 139 -13.37 4.44 12.98
CA LYS A 139 -12.46 5.60 12.91
C LYS A 139 -11.58 5.52 11.68
N LEU A 140 -11.58 6.59 10.90
CA LEU A 140 -10.73 6.73 9.72
C LEU A 140 -9.64 7.78 9.98
N HIS A 141 -8.39 7.44 9.70
CA HIS A 141 -7.29 8.38 9.72
C HIS A 141 -6.95 8.79 8.31
N ILE A 142 -6.92 10.09 8.05
CA ILE A 142 -6.51 10.66 6.78
C ILE A 142 -5.32 11.56 7.06
N ASP A 143 -4.24 11.35 6.33
CA ASP A 143 -3.04 12.17 6.45
C ASP A 143 -2.38 12.33 5.07
N GLN A 144 -1.48 13.30 4.98
CA GLN A 144 -0.73 13.63 3.78
C GLN A 144 0.77 13.43 3.98
N ASN A 145 1.48 13.07 2.91
CA ASN A 145 2.92 12.96 2.89
C ASN A 145 3.49 13.81 1.77
N GLU A 146 4.25 14.83 2.17
CA GLU A 146 4.85 15.86 1.33
C GLU A 146 6.36 15.66 1.15
N LYS A 147 6.90 14.44 1.38
CA LYS A 147 8.35 14.17 1.30
C LYS A 147 8.98 14.53 -0.05
N LEU A 148 8.18 14.51 -1.12
CA LEU A 148 8.54 14.84 -2.50
C LEU A 148 7.87 16.13 -3.01
N VAL A 149 7.33 16.98 -2.12
CA VAL A 149 6.56 18.18 -2.53
C VAL A 149 7.36 19.13 -3.43
N MET A 150 8.67 19.24 -3.17
CA MET A 150 9.61 20.04 -3.96
C MET A 150 9.82 19.53 -5.40
N TYR A 151 9.37 18.31 -5.71
CA TYR A 151 9.38 17.72 -7.06
C TYR A 151 7.96 17.50 -7.60
N GLY A 152 6.96 18.14 -6.99
CA GLY A 152 5.56 18.03 -7.41
C GLY A 152 5.01 16.61 -7.22
N VAL A 153 5.22 16.02 -6.05
CA VAL A 153 4.55 14.77 -5.64
C VAL A 153 4.11 14.87 -4.18
N THR A 154 2.81 14.74 -3.96
CA THR A 154 2.18 14.65 -2.65
C THR A 154 1.30 13.42 -2.60
N HIS A 155 1.41 12.64 -1.53
CA HIS A 155 0.53 11.50 -1.28
C HIS A 155 -0.52 11.86 -0.23
N VAL A 156 -1.72 11.30 -0.35
CA VAL A 156 -2.73 11.32 0.70
C VAL A 156 -3.26 9.91 0.86
N CYS A 157 -3.34 9.42 2.10
CA CYS A 157 -3.82 8.08 2.41
C CYS A 157 -4.90 8.13 3.49
N ALA A 158 -5.87 7.24 3.37
CA ALA A 158 -6.86 6.95 4.39
C ALA A 158 -6.66 5.52 4.91
N ILE A 159 -6.56 5.38 6.24
CA ILE A 159 -6.35 4.09 6.91
C ILE A 159 -7.38 3.91 8.03
N ASP A 160 -8.00 2.73 8.07
CA ASP A 160 -8.96 2.37 9.11
C ASP A 160 -8.24 2.14 10.45
N GLY A 161 -8.83 2.69 11.52
CA GLY A 161 -8.30 2.66 12.87
C GLY A 161 -8.35 1.27 13.52
N TYR A 162 -9.26 0.40 13.11
CA TYR A 162 -9.44 -0.94 13.68
C TYR A 162 -8.56 -1.96 12.96
N SER A 163 -8.78 -2.14 11.65
CA SER A 163 -8.11 -3.18 10.85
C SER A 163 -6.75 -2.75 10.33
N ARG A 164 -6.44 -1.45 10.35
CA ARG A 164 -5.28 -0.86 9.66
C ARG A 164 -5.32 -1.04 8.14
N TYR A 165 -6.48 -1.33 7.58
CA TYR A 165 -6.68 -1.43 6.15
C TYR A 165 -6.62 -0.05 5.52
N ILE A 166 -5.83 0.10 4.45
CA ILE A 166 -5.76 1.33 3.67
C ILE A 166 -6.95 1.34 2.73
N THR A 167 -7.86 2.28 2.95
CA THR A 167 -9.19 2.33 2.33
C THR A 167 -9.19 3.15 1.05
N ALA A 168 -8.35 4.19 1.00
CA ALA A 168 -8.18 5.07 -0.13
C ALA A 168 -6.77 5.67 -0.11
N HIS A 169 -6.27 6.02 -1.28
CA HIS A 169 -4.98 6.69 -1.45
C HIS A 169 -4.97 7.47 -2.76
N SER A 170 -4.18 8.53 -2.82
CA SER A 170 -4.04 9.39 -3.99
C SER A 170 -2.64 9.98 -4.05
N THR A 171 -2.16 10.23 -5.27
CA THR A 171 -0.92 10.93 -5.55
C THR A 171 -1.21 12.11 -6.48
N MET A 172 -0.81 13.30 -6.08
CA MET A 172 -1.12 14.56 -6.77
C MET A 172 0.12 15.46 -6.86
N PRO A 173 0.21 16.34 -7.87
CA PRO A 173 1.36 17.21 -8.04
C PRO A 173 1.46 18.25 -6.92
N ILE A 174 0.32 18.87 -6.61
CA ILE A 174 0.13 19.77 -5.49
C ILE A 174 -1.12 19.30 -4.75
N LYS A 175 -1.15 19.53 -3.44
CA LYS A 175 -2.34 19.31 -2.62
C LYS A 175 -3.55 19.97 -3.26
N ASN A 176 -4.52 19.14 -3.65
CA ASN A 176 -5.74 19.58 -4.30
C ASN A 176 -6.95 19.05 -3.52
N ASN A 177 -7.73 19.97 -2.95
CA ASN A 177 -8.86 19.63 -2.09
C ASN A 177 -9.97 18.86 -2.85
N TYR A 178 -10.14 19.10 -4.16
CA TYR A 178 -11.13 18.40 -4.97
C TYR A 178 -10.72 16.95 -5.21
N ILE A 179 -9.44 16.73 -5.53
CA ILE A 179 -8.90 15.37 -5.68
C ILE A 179 -8.96 14.62 -4.36
N ILE A 180 -8.58 15.25 -3.25
CA ILE A 180 -8.67 14.65 -1.92
C ILE A 180 -10.12 14.31 -1.59
N TYR A 181 -11.04 15.24 -1.84
CA TYR A 181 -12.45 14.98 -1.61
C TYR A 181 -12.94 13.79 -2.44
N ASP A 182 -12.70 13.79 -3.75
CA ASP A 182 -13.24 12.75 -4.63
C ASP A 182 -12.59 11.38 -4.39
N GLN A 183 -11.26 11.32 -4.37
CA GLN A 183 -10.54 10.05 -4.32
C GLN A 183 -10.41 9.49 -2.90
N ILE A 184 -10.38 10.35 -1.87
CA ILE A 184 -10.19 9.93 -0.48
C ILE A 184 -11.50 9.95 0.28
N PHE A 185 -12.19 11.10 0.33
CA PHE A 185 -13.40 11.24 1.14
C PHE A 185 -14.61 10.55 0.51
N SER A 186 -14.99 10.91 -0.72
CA SER A 186 -16.14 10.33 -1.43
C SER A 186 -15.96 8.82 -1.63
N GLY A 187 -14.76 8.39 -2.05
CA GLY A 187 -14.39 6.99 -2.18
C GLY A 187 -14.48 6.21 -0.85
N SER A 188 -14.06 6.84 0.26
CA SER A 188 -14.21 6.24 1.59
C SER A 188 -15.67 6.30 2.07
N TRP A 189 -16.42 7.37 1.83
CA TRP A 189 -17.81 7.54 2.29
C TRP A 189 -18.77 6.57 1.63
N LYS A 190 -18.59 6.29 0.33
CA LYS A 190 -19.30 5.21 -0.38
C LYS A 190 -19.10 3.85 0.30
N ARG A 191 -18.04 3.70 1.09
CA ARG A 191 -17.60 2.42 1.65
C ARG A 191 -17.63 2.34 3.17
N ILE A 192 -17.72 3.45 3.92
CA ILE A 192 -17.23 3.45 5.32
C ILE A 192 -18.22 3.91 6.39
N LEU A 193 -19.32 4.65 6.14
CA LEU A 193 -19.87 5.40 7.28
C LEU A 193 -21.39 5.61 7.44
N LEU A 194 -21.94 5.11 8.57
CA LEU A 194 -23.20 5.54 9.19
C LEU A 194 -23.01 6.29 10.54
N ASP A 195 -21.93 6.02 11.30
CA ASP A 195 -21.81 6.50 12.70
C ASP A 195 -21.04 7.84 12.90
N THR A 196 -19.97 8.12 12.14
CA THR A 196 -19.30 9.45 12.11
C THR A 196 -20.14 10.52 11.42
N LEU A 197 -21.17 10.15 10.64
CA LEU A 197 -22.16 11.12 10.13
C LEU A 197 -23.02 11.69 11.27
N ARG A 198 -23.19 10.97 12.38
CA ARG A 198 -23.92 11.47 13.55
C ARG A 198 -23.15 12.52 14.35
N THR A 199 -21.82 12.62 14.22
CA THR A 199 -21.01 13.47 15.12
C THR A 199 -19.92 14.34 14.47
N GLY A 200 -19.53 14.11 13.21
CA GLY A 200 -18.24 14.64 12.71
C GLY A 200 -18.26 15.60 11.53
N VAL A 201 -18.89 15.22 10.40
CA VAL A 201 -18.55 15.84 9.11
C VAL A 201 -19.53 16.91 8.65
N PHE A 202 -20.83 16.75 8.94
CA PHE A 202 -21.78 17.88 8.81
C PHE A 202 -21.57 18.95 9.90
N GLY A 203 -20.88 18.61 10.99
CA GLY A 203 -20.49 19.55 12.04
C GLY A 203 -19.34 20.48 11.64
N THR A 204 -18.40 20.01 10.81
CA THR A 204 -17.31 20.85 10.29
C THR A 204 -17.77 21.81 9.20
N LEU A 205 -18.81 21.47 8.43
CA LEU A 205 -19.46 22.40 7.50
C LEU A 205 -20.48 23.33 8.18
N LYS A 206 -20.94 23.05 9.41
CA LYS A 206 -21.91 23.90 10.14
C LYS A 206 -21.32 24.76 11.26
N ARG A 207 -20.01 24.67 11.55
CA ARG A 207 -19.41 25.40 12.67
C ARG A 207 -19.11 26.85 12.30
N LYS A 208 -19.83 27.79 12.94
CA LYS A 208 -19.53 29.22 12.88
C LYS A 208 -18.07 29.50 13.32
N PRO A 209 -17.41 30.56 12.81
CA PRO A 209 -15.96 30.80 12.97
C PRO A 209 -15.47 31.12 14.40
N LYS A 210 -16.32 31.02 15.43
CA LYS A 210 -16.00 31.51 16.79
C LYS A 210 -15.86 30.42 17.85
N GLU A 211 -16.10 29.15 17.53
CA GLU A 211 -15.79 28.06 18.45
C GLU A 211 -14.38 27.53 18.15
N ARG A 212 -13.43 27.90 19.01
CA ARG A 212 -12.11 27.27 19.01
C ARG A 212 -12.31 25.75 19.10
N PRO A 213 -11.62 24.95 18.27
CA PRO A 213 -11.65 23.50 18.43
C PRO A 213 -11.25 23.20 19.87
N SER A 214 -12.06 22.41 20.56
CA SER A 214 -11.77 21.98 21.92
C SER A 214 -10.32 21.51 21.99
N SER A 215 -9.49 22.31 22.65
CA SER A 215 -8.05 22.15 22.81
C SER A 215 -7.73 20.99 23.75
N SER A 216 -8.22 19.81 23.41
CA SER A 216 -8.07 18.58 24.18
C SER A 216 -7.93 17.41 23.21
N ASN A 217 -6.73 17.25 22.64
CA ASN A 217 -6.08 15.97 22.30
C ASN A 217 -4.86 16.15 21.38
N ARG A 218 -3.99 17.14 21.65
CA ARG A 218 -2.63 17.19 21.11
C ARG A 218 -1.78 16.15 21.86
N ILE A 219 -2.12 14.88 21.69
CA ILE A 219 -1.44 13.71 22.27
C ILE A 219 -1.16 12.78 21.09
N LYS A 220 0.13 12.44 20.88
CA LYS A 220 0.71 11.48 19.93
C LYS A 220 -0.22 10.27 19.61
N LYS A 221 -1.21 10.43 18.72
CA LYS A 221 -2.30 9.47 18.45
C LYS A 221 -2.33 8.96 17.00
N GLU A 222 -1.35 9.30 16.17
CA GLU A 222 -1.32 9.02 14.73
C GLU A 222 -0.37 7.86 14.34
N SER A 223 -0.04 6.98 15.29
CA SER A 223 1.01 5.96 15.10
C SER A 223 0.80 4.98 13.94
N ALA A 224 -0.44 4.78 13.47
CA ALA A 224 -0.71 3.84 12.38
C ALA A 224 -0.41 4.42 11.01
N ILE A 225 -0.86 5.66 10.74
CA ILE A 225 -0.59 6.33 9.47
C ILE A 225 0.86 6.82 9.42
N GLU A 226 1.43 7.26 10.56
CA GLU A 226 2.87 7.54 10.67
C GLU A 226 3.71 6.30 10.32
N ARG A 227 3.32 5.12 10.79
CA ARG A 227 4.00 3.87 10.44
C ARG A 227 3.87 3.54 8.95
N LEU A 228 2.69 3.76 8.36
CA LEU A 228 2.51 3.62 6.92
C LEU A 228 3.50 4.53 6.17
N TRP A 229 3.66 5.78 6.61
CA TRP A 229 4.60 6.71 5.99
C TRP A 229 6.06 6.27 6.09
N VAL A 230 6.47 5.59 7.17
CA VAL A 230 7.81 4.96 7.20
C VAL A 230 7.97 3.96 6.07
N GLU A 231 6.96 3.12 5.82
CA GLU A 231 7.03 2.12 4.75
C GLU A 231 6.99 2.75 3.35
N VAL A 232 6.12 3.74 3.13
CA VAL A 232 6.02 4.50 1.86
C VAL A 232 7.30 5.27 1.58
N ASN A 233 7.85 5.97 2.59
CA ASN A 233 9.08 6.73 2.42
C ASN A 233 10.24 5.83 1.99
N ALA A 234 10.40 4.69 2.65
CA ALA A 234 11.51 3.79 2.38
C ALA A 234 11.45 3.11 1.00
N ARG A 235 10.25 2.90 0.44
CA ARG A 235 10.04 2.11 -0.80
C ARG A 235 9.72 2.94 -2.02
N VAL A 236 9.20 4.14 -1.83
CA VAL A 236 8.69 5.00 -2.90
C VAL A 236 9.43 6.32 -2.88
N ASN A 237 9.32 7.08 -1.79
CA ASN A 237 9.80 8.45 -1.79
C ASN A 237 11.33 8.55 -1.83
N TYR A 238 12.05 7.77 -1.03
CA TYR A 238 13.51 7.88 -1.00
C TYR A 238 14.19 7.43 -2.30
N PRO A 239 13.79 6.32 -2.97
CA PRO A 239 14.32 6.00 -4.30
C PRO A 239 14.16 7.15 -5.31
N ILE A 240 12.94 7.72 -5.41
CA ILE A 240 12.66 8.85 -6.31
C ILE A 240 13.44 10.10 -5.90
N LYS A 241 13.39 10.45 -4.61
CA LYS A 241 14.03 11.65 -4.08
C LYS A 241 15.53 11.64 -4.31
N ASN A 242 16.19 10.52 -4.02
CA ASN A 242 17.64 10.42 -4.14
C ASN A 242 18.08 10.57 -5.61
N ALA A 243 17.33 9.99 -6.54
CA ALA A 243 17.60 10.13 -7.96
C ALA A 243 17.42 11.58 -8.43
N LEU A 244 16.30 12.23 -8.08
CA LEU A 244 16.07 13.63 -8.45
C LEU A 244 17.09 14.58 -7.82
N GLN A 245 17.47 14.37 -6.56
CA GLN A 245 18.53 15.13 -5.92
C GLN A 245 19.89 14.94 -6.61
N SER A 246 20.17 13.75 -7.13
CA SER A 246 21.38 13.51 -7.93
C SER A 246 21.33 14.26 -9.26
N MET A 247 20.20 14.19 -9.96
CA MET A 247 19.98 14.90 -11.23
C MET A 247 20.06 16.43 -11.06
N GLU A 248 19.59 16.96 -9.94
CA GLU A 248 19.67 18.39 -9.61
C GLU A 248 21.12 18.78 -9.28
N ALA A 249 21.83 17.96 -8.51
CA ALA A 249 23.23 18.21 -8.15
C ALA A 249 24.18 18.14 -9.36
N ASP A 250 23.90 17.31 -10.35
CA ASP A 250 24.67 17.21 -11.60
C ASP A 250 24.19 18.15 -12.71
N GLY A 251 23.13 18.92 -12.46
CA GLY A 251 22.59 19.93 -13.39
C GLY A 251 21.75 19.37 -14.54
N SER A 252 21.40 18.07 -14.52
CA SER A 252 20.54 17.48 -15.56
C SER A 252 19.08 17.91 -15.47
N ILE A 253 18.62 18.33 -14.30
CA ILE A 253 17.33 19.00 -14.12
C ILE A 253 17.54 20.36 -13.46
N ASP A 254 16.82 21.34 -13.97
CA ASP A 254 16.73 22.68 -13.39
C ASP A 254 15.34 22.86 -12.77
N MET A 255 15.27 22.77 -11.45
CA MET A 255 14.01 22.92 -10.71
C MET A 255 13.59 24.39 -10.52
N ASP A 256 14.29 25.37 -11.08
CA ASP A 256 13.81 26.75 -11.19
C ASP A 256 12.98 26.97 -12.48
N SER A 257 13.17 26.13 -13.50
CA SER A 257 12.40 26.15 -14.75
C SER A 257 10.99 25.59 -14.56
N GLU A 258 9.96 26.40 -14.85
CA GLU A 258 8.56 25.99 -14.77
C GLU A 258 8.21 24.83 -15.72
N GLU A 259 8.83 24.78 -16.91
CA GLU A 259 8.68 23.66 -17.84
C GLU A 259 9.29 22.37 -17.25
N MET A 260 10.51 22.46 -16.71
CA MET A 260 11.18 21.29 -16.16
C MET A 260 10.48 20.77 -14.90
N LYS A 261 10.00 21.67 -14.02
CA LYS A 261 9.13 21.30 -12.88
C LYS A 261 7.95 20.45 -13.33
N PHE A 262 7.30 20.84 -14.42
CA PHE A 262 6.17 20.10 -14.97
C PHE A 262 6.59 18.70 -15.45
N HIS A 263 7.66 18.58 -16.23
CA HIS A 263 8.17 17.28 -16.72
C HIS A 263 8.56 16.35 -15.57
N VAL A 264 9.35 16.86 -14.63
CA VAL A 264 9.80 16.12 -13.44
C VAL A 264 8.61 15.65 -12.62
N SER A 265 7.66 16.54 -12.30
CA SER A 265 6.46 16.18 -11.54
C SER A 265 5.62 15.13 -12.27
N ASN A 266 5.43 15.26 -13.58
CA ASN A 266 4.60 14.33 -14.35
C ASN A 266 5.15 12.90 -14.30
N VAL A 267 6.43 12.72 -14.63
CA VAL A 267 7.08 11.40 -14.64
C VAL A 267 7.19 10.85 -13.22
N SER A 268 7.65 11.65 -12.26
CA SER A 268 7.78 11.24 -10.85
C SER A 268 6.46 10.78 -10.25
N ARG A 269 5.35 11.47 -10.59
CA ARG A 269 4.02 11.13 -10.09
C ARG A 269 3.55 9.76 -10.58
N LYS A 270 3.84 9.39 -11.84
CA LYS A 270 3.49 8.06 -12.38
C LYS A 270 4.22 6.95 -11.63
N LEU A 271 5.53 7.12 -11.40
CA LEU A 271 6.34 6.17 -10.62
C LEU A 271 5.86 6.10 -9.17
N ALA A 272 5.63 7.26 -8.54
CA ALA A 272 5.19 7.33 -7.15
C ALA A 272 3.79 6.72 -6.96
N THR A 273 2.90 6.86 -7.96
CA THR A 273 1.58 6.22 -7.95
C THR A 273 1.70 4.69 -8.00
N LEU A 274 2.48 4.16 -8.95
CA LEU A 274 2.74 2.71 -9.03
C LEU A 274 3.39 2.18 -7.74
N GLY A 275 4.39 2.90 -7.22
CA GLY A 275 5.06 2.56 -5.96
C GLY A 275 4.09 2.54 -4.78
N LEU A 276 3.22 3.54 -4.66
CA LEU A 276 2.22 3.61 -3.60
C LEU A 276 1.22 2.46 -3.72
N GLU A 277 0.72 2.14 -4.92
CA GLU A 277 -0.17 0.99 -5.15
C GLU A 277 0.47 -0.32 -4.68
N ASN A 278 1.75 -0.54 -5.01
CA ASN A 278 2.49 -1.73 -4.59
C ASN A 278 2.64 -1.79 -3.07
N VAL A 279 2.89 -0.66 -2.41
CA VAL A 279 2.92 -0.57 -0.94
C VAL A 279 1.55 -0.87 -0.34
N VAL A 280 0.47 -0.29 -0.89
CA VAL A 280 -0.90 -0.47 -0.40
C VAL A 280 -1.36 -1.92 -0.52
N ARG A 281 -1.15 -2.56 -1.68
CA ARG A 281 -1.46 -3.98 -1.89
C ARG A 281 -0.72 -4.85 -0.88
N SER A 282 0.59 -4.64 -0.76
CA SER A 282 1.42 -5.39 0.18
C SER A 282 1.00 -5.16 1.63
N TRP A 283 0.68 -3.91 1.98
CA TRP A 283 0.27 -3.53 3.32
C TRP A 283 -1.05 -4.22 3.69
N ASN A 284 -2.05 -4.20 2.82
CA ASN A 284 -3.36 -4.76 3.14
C ASN A 284 -3.30 -6.30 3.32
N TYR A 285 -2.33 -6.98 2.69
CA TYR A 285 -2.10 -8.42 2.84
C TYR A 285 -1.05 -8.80 3.89
N HIS A 286 -0.27 -7.85 4.43
CA HIS A 286 0.79 -8.20 5.37
C HIS A 286 0.27 -8.40 6.80
N PRO A 287 0.84 -9.35 7.55
CA PRO A 287 0.48 -9.55 8.95
C PRO A 287 1.08 -8.49 9.87
N ILE A 288 0.23 -7.76 10.59
CA ILE A 288 0.59 -6.78 11.62
C ILE A 288 0.54 -7.44 13.01
N PRO A 289 1.63 -7.40 13.82
CA PRO A 289 1.63 -7.95 15.18
C PRO A 289 0.52 -7.35 16.05
N GLY A 290 -0.21 -8.21 16.76
CA GLY A 290 -1.29 -7.81 17.66
C GLY A 290 -2.57 -7.36 16.94
N VAL A 291 -2.61 -7.37 15.60
CA VAL A 291 -3.80 -6.98 14.81
C VAL A 291 -4.24 -8.13 13.91
N GLY A 292 -3.34 -8.69 13.09
CA GLY A 292 -3.68 -9.64 12.03
C GLY A 292 -3.37 -9.08 10.64
N LYS A 293 -3.88 -9.69 9.57
CA LYS A 293 -3.79 -9.12 8.22
C LYS A 293 -4.91 -8.09 8.04
N PRO A 294 -4.62 -6.85 7.61
CA PRO A 294 -5.65 -5.84 7.48
C PRO A 294 -6.85 -6.28 6.65
N ILE A 295 -6.64 -6.96 5.51
CA ILE A 295 -7.72 -7.44 4.64
C ILE A 295 -8.66 -8.43 5.33
N GLU A 296 -8.12 -9.36 6.13
CA GLU A 296 -8.88 -10.37 6.87
C GLU A 296 -9.63 -9.73 8.05
N VAL A 297 -8.95 -8.84 8.80
CA VAL A 297 -9.52 -8.14 9.96
C VAL A 297 -10.63 -7.18 9.52
N HIS A 298 -10.44 -6.49 8.40
CA HIS A 298 -11.47 -5.66 7.77
C HIS A 298 -12.70 -6.52 7.43
N ALA A 299 -12.51 -7.65 6.75
CA ALA A 299 -13.63 -8.49 6.32
C ALA A 299 -14.40 -9.10 7.50
N ALA A 300 -13.69 -9.47 8.58
CA ALA A 300 -14.29 -10.18 9.72
C ALA A 300 -15.20 -9.30 10.61
N ASN A 301 -14.97 -7.98 10.66
CA ASN A 301 -15.75 -7.05 11.48
C ASN A 301 -15.99 -5.72 10.75
N ASN A 302 -16.53 -5.85 9.53
CA ASN A 302 -16.97 -4.72 8.72
C ASN A 302 -18.36 -4.27 9.15
N ARG A 303 -18.48 -3.06 9.72
CA ARG A 303 -19.78 -2.42 10.01
C ARG A 303 -20.00 -1.16 9.19
N ALA A 304 -19.23 -0.99 8.14
CA ALA A 304 -19.45 0.10 7.23
C ALA A 304 -20.75 -0.09 6.44
N VAL A 305 -21.38 1.03 6.10
CA VAL A 305 -22.60 1.06 5.30
C VAL A 305 -22.29 1.74 3.98
N GLN A 306 -22.81 1.17 2.89
CA GLN A 306 -22.76 1.82 1.59
C GLN A 306 -23.81 2.92 1.52
N ILE A 307 -23.38 4.12 1.13
CA ILE A 307 -24.26 5.24 0.84
C ILE A 307 -24.55 5.22 -0.65
N ASP A 308 -25.79 5.51 -1.05
CA ASP A 308 -26.14 5.74 -2.45
C ASP A 308 -25.17 6.78 -3.04
N PRO A 309 -24.42 6.45 -4.10
CA PRO A 309 -23.50 7.38 -4.74
C PRO A 309 -24.15 8.71 -5.15
N GLN A 310 -25.46 8.73 -5.42
CA GLN A 310 -26.19 9.96 -5.78
C GLN A 310 -26.37 10.92 -4.59
N LEU A 311 -26.26 10.42 -3.35
CA LEU A 311 -26.34 11.24 -2.14
C LEU A 311 -24.98 11.81 -1.73
N VAL A 312 -23.89 11.37 -2.38
CA VAL A 312 -22.55 11.89 -2.13
C VAL A 312 -22.32 13.05 -3.10
N PRO A 313 -22.20 14.31 -2.62
CA PRO A 313 -21.97 15.43 -3.52
C PRO A 313 -20.64 15.24 -4.25
N THR A 314 -20.58 15.69 -5.49
CA THR A 314 -19.35 15.81 -6.26
C THR A 314 -18.38 16.77 -5.59
N ALA A 315 -17.10 16.71 -5.96
CA ALA A 315 -16.10 17.65 -5.45
C ALA A 315 -16.45 19.11 -5.77
N ALA A 316 -17.07 19.37 -6.93
CA ALA A 316 -17.55 20.70 -7.30
C ALA A 316 -18.68 21.17 -6.38
N GLU A 317 -19.73 20.37 -6.21
CA GLU A 317 -20.86 20.71 -5.32
C GLU A 317 -20.40 20.90 -3.87
N ALA A 318 -19.50 20.05 -3.38
CA ALA A 318 -18.92 20.17 -2.04
C ALA A 318 -18.07 21.44 -1.90
N GLY A 319 -17.30 21.79 -2.94
CA GLY A 319 -16.50 23.01 -3.00
C GLY A 319 -17.35 24.27 -2.99
N GLU A 320 -18.34 24.35 -3.88
CA GLU A 320 -19.31 25.46 -3.95
C GLU A 320 -20.07 25.62 -2.64
N SER A 321 -20.52 24.52 -2.03
CA SER A 321 -21.19 24.56 -0.73
C SER A 321 -20.28 25.13 0.37
N TYR A 322 -19.01 24.72 0.39
CA TYR A 322 -18.03 25.21 1.37
C TYR A 322 -17.72 26.70 1.18
N GLU A 323 -17.54 27.16 -0.06
CA GLU A 323 -17.29 28.57 -0.36
C GLU A 323 -18.52 29.45 -0.10
N GLY A 324 -19.72 28.95 -0.41
CA GLY A 324 -20.99 29.61 -0.09
C GLY A 324 -21.21 29.83 1.41
N LEU A 325 -20.52 29.06 2.27
CA LEU A 325 -20.50 29.23 3.73
C LEU A 325 -19.39 30.18 4.22
N GLY A 326 -18.68 30.84 3.31
CA GLY A 326 -17.59 31.76 3.61
C GLY A 326 -16.22 31.08 3.73
N GLY A 327 -16.10 29.81 3.35
CA GLY A 327 -14.83 29.13 3.18
C GLY A 327 -14.05 29.68 1.99
N GLN A 328 -12.73 29.46 1.97
CA GLN A 328 -11.88 29.77 0.82
C GLN A 328 -11.08 28.53 0.44
N LEU A 329 -11.21 28.08 -0.80
CA LEU A 329 -10.42 26.98 -1.33
C LEU A 329 -9.29 27.55 -2.18
N THR A 330 -8.08 27.05 -1.94
CA THR A 330 -6.97 27.30 -2.84
C THR A 330 -6.84 26.15 -3.80
N LEU A 331 -6.90 26.46 -5.10
CA LEU A 331 -6.79 25.48 -6.17
C LEU A 331 -5.50 25.73 -6.95
N PHE A 332 -4.61 24.75 -6.93
CA PHE A 332 -3.41 24.74 -7.75
C PHE A 332 -3.48 23.51 -8.66
N PRO A 333 -3.77 23.68 -9.96
CA PRO A 333 -3.97 22.55 -10.86
C PRO A 333 -2.66 21.88 -11.28
N SER A 334 -1.53 22.61 -11.25
CA SER A 334 -0.26 22.12 -11.78
C SER A 334 0.93 22.49 -10.89
N PHE A 335 1.92 21.61 -10.89
CA PHE A 335 3.27 21.91 -10.45
C PHE A 335 4.11 22.21 -11.70
N GLY A 336 4.64 23.43 -11.81
CA GLY A 336 5.20 23.92 -13.07
C GLY A 336 4.13 24.34 -14.08
N ALA A 337 4.60 24.66 -15.29
CA ALA A 337 3.77 25.05 -16.43
C ALA A 337 3.87 24.01 -17.55
N ASP A 338 2.74 23.41 -17.94
CA ASP A 338 2.68 22.54 -19.11
C ASP A 338 2.78 23.39 -20.39
N PRO A 339 3.82 23.23 -21.23
CA PRO A 339 3.93 23.96 -22.49
C PRO A 339 2.75 23.70 -23.45
N LEU A 340 2.06 22.57 -23.29
CA LEU A 340 0.90 22.17 -24.10
C LEU A 340 -0.44 22.42 -23.40
N ALA A 341 -0.48 23.19 -22.30
CA ALA A 341 -1.71 23.42 -21.52
C ALA A 341 -2.91 23.90 -22.36
N ASN A 342 -2.65 24.68 -23.41
CA ASN A 342 -3.67 25.22 -24.31
C ASN A 342 -3.94 24.35 -25.55
N TYR A 343 -3.25 23.21 -25.68
CA TYR A 343 -3.29 22.32 -26.85
C TYR A 343 -3.65 20.90 -26.40
N GLY A 344 -4.91 20.69 -26.00
CA GLY A 344 -5.40 19.43 -25.42
C GLY A 344 -5.02 18.19 -26.23
N ASP A 345 -5.30 18.19 -27.54
CA ASP A 345 -4.98 17.06 -28.44
C ASP A 345 -3.48 16.74 -28.48
N ARG A 346 -2.63 17.78 -28.42
CA ARG A 346 -1.17 17.63 -28.42
C ARG A 346 -0.67 17.12 -27.07
N ALA A 347 -1.25 17.58 -25.97
CA ALA A 347 -0.95 17.10 -24.63
C ALA A 347 -1.32 15.61 -24.48
N GLU A 348 -2.45 15.19 -25.06
CA GLU A 348 -2.85 13.78 -25.13
C GLU A 348 -1.90 12.97 -26.03
N SER A 349 -1.57 13.49 -27.21
CA SER A 349 -0.60 12.84 -28.11
C SER A 349 0.76 12.63 -27.45
N ARG A 350 1.28 13.63 -26.72
CA ARG A 350 2.51 13.50 -25.92
C ARG A 350 2.41 12.34 -24.94
N GLU A 351 1.32 12.27 -24.17
CA GLU A 351 1.13 11.24 -23.15
C GLU A 351 1.11 9.84 -23.78
N GLN A 352 0.38 9.67 -24.89
CA GLN A 352 0.34 8.41 -25.63
C GLN A 352 1.72 8.03 -26.18
N GLN A 353 2.43 8.96 -26.82
CA GLN A 353 3.76 8.70 -27.36
C GLN A 353 4.78 8.33 -26.27
N PHE A 354 4.69 8.97 -25.11
CA PHE A 354 5.55 8.68 -23.98
C PHE A 354 5.29 7.27 -23.45
N LEU A 355 4.03 6.93 -23.15
CA LEU A 355 3.67 5.61 -22.62
C LEU A 355 3.93 4.46 -23.60
N ASN A 356 3.95 4.74 -24.91
CA ASN A 356 4.31 3.75 -25.93
C ASN A 356 5.81 3.43 -25.98
N GLN A 357 6.67 4.30 -25.43
CA GLN A 357 8.12 4.16 -25.51
C GLN A 357 8.78 3.71 -24.19
N ILE A 358 8.03 3.75 -23.08
CA ILE A 358 8.59 3.45 -21.77
C ILE A 358 7.70 2.49 -20.97
N SER A 359 8.32 1.78 -20.05
CA SER A 359 7.65 0.97 -19.05
C SER A 359 7.81 1.60 -17.67
N ILE A 360 6.73 2.14 -17.12
CA ILE A 360 6.70 2.70 -15.75
C ILE A 360 7.15 1.64 -14.73
N GLN A 361 6.79 0.37 -14.97
CA GLN A 361 7.19 -0.75 -14.13
C GLN A 361 8.71 -0.97 -14.17
N ASP A 362 9.34 -0.95 -15.35
CA ASP A 362 10.78 -1.18 -15.48
C ASP A 362 11.59 -0.03 -14.89
N ILE A 363 11.14 1.22 -15.12
CA ILE A 363 11.75 2.41 -14.51
C ILE A 363 11.70 2.30 -12.99
N MET A 364 10.52 1.99 -12.43
CA MET A 364 10.36 1.88 -10.98
C MET A 364 11.19 0.73 -10.41
N SER A 365 11.22 -0.42 -11.09
CA SER A 365 11.99 -1.61 -10.70
C SER A 365 13.49 -1.31 -10.68
N GLN A 366 14.01 -0.60 -11.68
CA GLN A 366 15.41 -0.17 -11.70
C GLN A 366 15.72 0.81 -10.55
N LEU A 367 14.83 1.76 -10.32
CA LEU A 367 14.98 2.82 -9.32
C LEU A 367 15.04 2.27 -7.89
N VAL A 368 14.12 1.38 -7.52
CA VAL A 368 14.12 0.75 -6.19
C VAL A 368 15.30 -0.21 -5.97
N ASN A 369 15.98 -0.62 -7.04
CA ASN A 369 17.21 -1.41 -7.02
C ASN A 369 18.48 -0.56 -7.17
N GLY A 370 18.36 0.77 -7.11
CA GLY A 370 19.50 1.69 -6.94
C GLY A 370 20.09 2.23 -8.23
N SER A 371 19.40 2.11 -9.37
CA SER A 371 19.81 2.76 -10.62
C SER A 371 18.72 3.72 -11.11
N ASP A 372 19.12 4.95 -11.42
CA ASP A 372 18.24 6.05 -11.84
C ASP A 372 18.26 6.30 -13.36
N LEU A 373 18.97 5.47 -14.14
CA LEU A 373 19.23 5.70 -15.55
C LEU A 373 17.95 5.80 -16.39
N LEU A 374 17.06 4.81 -16.28
CA LEU A 374 15.78 4.82 -17.02
C LEU A 374 14.87 5.95 -16.55
N PHE A 375 14.96 6.35 -15.27
CA PHE A 375 14.19 7.46 -14.75
C PHE A 375 14.65 8.79 -15.33
N ARG A 376 15.97 9.02 -15.39
CA ARG A 376 16.57 10.19 -16.05
C ARG A 376 16.16 10.27 -17.52
N ASN A 377 16.34 9.16 -18.24
CA ASN A 377 15.99 9.08 -19.65
C ASN A 377 14.49 9.31 -19.88
N ALA A 378 13.63 8.87 -18.97
CA ALA A 378 12.19 9.10 -19.06
C ALA A 378 11.82 10.58 -18.89
N ILE A 379 12.45 11.31 -17.98
CA ILE A 379 12.23 12.76 -17.82
C ILE A 379 12.67 13.49 -19.10
N GLU A 380 13.86 13.17 -19.62
CA GLU A 380 14.38 13.77 -20.85
C GLU A 380 13.50 13.45 -22.06
N LEU A 381 13.07 12.20 -22.20
CA LEU A 381 12.17 11.77 -23.27
C LEU A 381 10.84 12.52 -23.21
N PHE A 382 10.24 12.64 -22.02
CA PHE A 382 8.97 13.36 -21.85
C PHE A 382 9.13 14.84 -22.25
N ALA A 383 10.23 15.47 -21.87
CA ALA A 383 10.55 16.84 -22.27
C ALA A 383 10.72 16.97 -23.80
N ASN A 384 11.44 16.05 -24.43
CA ASN A 384 11.70 16.05 -25.87
C ASN A 384 10.42 15.82 -26.69
N ILE A 385 9.57 14.86 -26.29
CA ILE A 385 8.26 14.66 -26.92
C ILE A 385 7.42 15.93 -26.79
N THR A 386 7.42 16.58 -25.61
CA THR A 386 6.68 17.84 -25.42
C THR A 386 7.14 18.93 -26.40
N ARG A 387 8.46 19.10 -26.58
CA ARG A 387 9.00 20.10 -27.50
C ARG A 387 8.68 19.81 -28.95
N ASN A 388 8.73 18.54 -29.36
CA ASN A 388 8.36 18.11 -30.71
C ASN A 388 6.87 18.34 -31.04
N GLN A 389 6.01 18.45 -30.03
CA GLN A 389 4.60 18.80 -30.21
C GLN A 389 4.36 20.31 -30.34
N LEU A 390 5.34 21.15 -29.98
CA LEU A 390 5.24 22.60 -30.11
C LEU A 390 5.65 23.09 -31.50
N THR A 391 6.57 22.38 -32.14
CA THR A 391 6.97 22.59 -33.55
C THR A 391 5.90 22.07 -34.50
#